data_AF-A0A962MZE9-F1
#
_entry.id   AF-A0A962MZE9-F1
#
_cell.length_a   1.000
_cell.length_b   1.000
_cell.length_c   1.000
_cell.angle_alpha   90.00
_cell.angle_beta   90.00
_cell.angle_gamma   90.00
#
_symmetry.space_group_name_H-M   'P 1'
#
loop_
_entity.id
_entity.type
_entity.pdbx_description
1 polymer ?
#
loop_
_entity_poly.entity_id
_entity_poly.type
_entity_poly.pdbx_seq_one_letter_code
_entity_poly.pdbx_strand_id
1 'polypeptide(L)'
;MSWTQAVRQEAAEIIAVDGKTARGSRARASGSNPLRMVTAWACENRLVLAQETTDEKSFEINAILKLLALLKLKGCIVTLDAMGCQRAIAEQIRFQQGDYAMGLKGNQSHLHEAVDDDFTTTQQQGFKAVPYSYAEAIDQDHGRLEIRCYWITEDLSTLPDAATWAGLRSISMAEREWPRHDALHPTPLYQPV
;
A
#
# COMPACT_ATOMS: atom_id res chain seq x y z
N MET A 1 -17.80 -14.64 18.15
CA MET A 1 -16.46 -14.02 18.04
C MET A 1 -16.26 -12.97 19.14
N SER A 2 -16.23 -13.35 20.44
CA SER A 2 -16.03 -12.37 21.55
C SER A 2 -14.56 -12.20 21.93
N TRP A 3 -13.73 -13.21 21.70
CA TRP A 3 -12.32 -13.18 22.09
C TRP A 3 -11.50 -12.17 21.28
N THR A 4 -11.81 -11.97 19.99
CA THR A 4 -11.12 -10.98 19.14
C THR A 4 -11.40 -9.53 19.54
N GLN A 5 -12.55 -9.26 20.19
CA GLN A 5 -12.86 -7.93 20.74
C GLN A 5 -12.04 -7.62 22.00
N ALA A 6 -11.67 -8.63 22.79
CA ALA A 6 -10.92 -8.45 24.03
C ALA A 6 -9.43 -8.10 23.82
N VAL A 7 -8.89 -8.35 22.62
CA VAL A 7 -7.48 -8.09 22.27
C VAL A 7 -7.29 -6.70 21.63
N ARG A 8 -8.38 -6.03 21.24
CA ARG A 8 -8.31 -4.75 20.51
C ARG A 8 -7.84 -3.61 21.42
N GLN A 9 -6.62 -3.12 21.20
CA GLN A 9 -6.16 -1.81 21.68
C GLN A 9 -7.05 -0.69 21.10
N GLU A 10 -7.25 0.41 21.83
CA GLU A 10 -8.17 1.51 21.45
C GLU A 10 -7.74 2.31 20.20
N ALA A 11 -6.53 2.07 19.68
CA ALA A 11 -6.05 2.69 18.45
C ALA A 11 -6.72 2.11 17.18
N ALA A 12 -6.69 2.90 16.11
CA ALA A 12 -7.07 2.40 14.79
C ALA A 12 -6.11 1.25 14.38
N GLU A 13 -6.64 0.05 14.16
CA GLU A 13 -5.86 -1.12 13.76
C GLU A 13 -5.53 -1.03 12.26
N ILE A 14 -4.29 -1.40 11.89
CA ILE A 14 -3.88 -1.55 10.50
C ILE A 14 -4.02 -3.02 10.12
N ILE A 15 -4.87 -3.30 9.13
CA ILE A 15 -5.07 -4.65 8.59
C ILE A 15 -4.38 -4.73 7.23
N ALA A 16 -3.22 -5.37 7.19
CA ALA A 16 -2.51 -5.65 5.95
C ALA A 16 -3.11 -6.88 5.26
N VAL A 17 -3.53 -6.73 4.00
CA VAL A 17 -4.04 -7.82 3.18
C VAL A 17 -3.04 -8.10 2.06
N ASP A 18 -2.49 -9.31 2.04
CA ASP A 18 -1.44 -9.71 1.11
C ASP A 18 -1.68 -11.11 0.52
N GLY A 19 -1.36 -11.26 -0.76
CA GLY A 19 -1.45 -12.52 -1.51
C GLY A 19 -0.10 -13.22 -1.59
N LYS A 20 -0.02 -14.47 -1.12
CA LYS A 20 1.19 -15.30 -1.18
C LYS A 20 0.97 -16.56 -2.00
N THR A 21 1.96 -16.89 -2.83
CA THR A 21 2.02 -18.18 -3.53
C THR A 21 3.08 -19.06 -2.87
N ALA A 22 2.68 -20.20 -2.31
CA ALA A 22 3.59 -21.19 -1.75
C ALA A 22 4.21 -22.03 -2.88
N ARG A 23 5.28 -21.52 -3.52
CA ARG A 23 5.88 -22.08 -4.75
C ARG A 23 6.38 -23.53 -4.66
N GLY A 24 6.55 -24.08 -3.46
CA GLY A 24 6.93 -25.48 -3.22
C GLY A 24 5.77 -26.45 -2.97
N SER A 25 4.53 -25.97 -2.87
CA SER A 25 3.35 -26.77 -2.48
C SER A 25 2.69 -27.54 -3.64
N ARG A 26 3.22 -27.42 -4.86
CA ARG A 26 2.67 -28.09 -6.05
C ARG A 26 2.68 -29.60 -5.87
N ALA A 27 1.51 -30.23 -5.82
CA ALA A 27 1.42 -31.69 -5.85
C ALA A 27 1.59 -32.19 -7.29
N ARG A 28 2.84 -32.58 -7.62
CA ARG A 28 3.23 -33.07 -8.96
C ARG A 28 2.39 -34.26 -9.44
N ALA A 29 1.92 -35.09 -8.50
CA ALA A 29 1.11 -36.27 -8.80
C ALA A 29 -0.31 -35.92 -9.28
N SER A 30 -0.88 -34.78 -8.85
CA SER A 30 -2.23 -34.36 -9.25
C SER A 30 -2.26 -33.24 -10.30
N GLY A 31 -1.08 -32.75 -10.74
CA GLY A 31 -1.00 -31.61 -11.67
C GLY A 31 -1.48 -30.27 -11.10
N SER A 32 -1.73 -30.19 -9.79
CA SER A 32 -2.29 -29.00 -9.12
C SER A 32 -1.36 -27.80 -9.18
N ASN A 33 -1.93 -26.60 -9.27
CA ASN A 33 -1.18 -25.35 -9.15
C ASN A 33 -0.60 -25.21 -7.72
N PRO A 34 0.49 -24.43 -7.54
CA PRO A 34 0.94 -24.06 -6.21
C PRO A 34 -0.18 -23.39 -5.42
N LEU A 35 -0.32 -23.73 -4.13
CA LEU A 35 -1.27 -23.11 -3.22
C LEU A 35 -1.06 -21.60 -3.21
N ARG A 36 -2.12 -20.86 -3.50
CA ARG A 36 -2.18 -19.41 -3.32
C ARG A 36 -3.12 -19.09 -2.19
N MET A 37 -2.77 -18.09 -1.42
CA MET A 37 -3.50 -17.69 -0.23
C MET A 37 -3.45 -16.19 -0.07
N VAL A 38 -4.58 -15.59 0.28
CA VAL A 38 -4.68 -14.22 0.75
C VAL A 38 -4.76 -14.25 2.27
N THR A 39 -4.01 -13.41 2.94
CA THR A 39 -3.97 -13.31 4.40
C THR A 39 -4.31 -11.89 4.85
N ALA A 40 -5.17 -11.76 5.86
CA ALA A 40 -5.35 -10.53 6.62
C ALA A 40 -4.56 -10.58 7.93
N TRP A 41 -3.65 -9.64 8.09
CA TRP A 41 -2.77 -9.51 9.23
C TRP A 41 -3.07 -8.22 9.99
N ALA A 42 -3.43 -8.33 11.27
CA ALA A 42 -3.53 -7.21 12.19
C ALA A 42 -2.13 -6.82 12.65
N CYS A 43 -1.64 -5.65 12.21
CA CYS A 43 -0.28 -5.21 12.43
C CYS A 43 0.02 -4.96 13.91
N GLU A 44 -0.88 -4.23 14.60
CA GLU A 44 -0.69 -3.87 16.01
C GLU A 44 -0.81 -5.09 16.91
N ASN A 45 -1.81 -5.92 16.64
CA ASN A 45 -2.05 -7.16 17.40
C ASN A 45 -1.15 -8.33 17.00
N ARG A 46 -0.34 -8.18 15.95
CA ARG A 46 0.57 -9.20 15.39
C ARG A 46 -0.13 -10.55 15.18
N LEU A 47 -1.31 -10.51 14.58
CA LEU A 47 -2.21 -11.66 14.48
C LEU A 47 -2.72 -11.85 13.05
N VAL A 48 -2.77 -13.10 12.60
CA VAL A 48 -3.54 -13.48 11.41
C VAL A 48 -5.02 -13.50 11.77
N LEU A 49 -5.81 -12.61 11.17
CA LEU A 49 -7.25 -12.52 11.40
C LEU A 49 -8.04 -13.50 10.54
N ALA A 50 -7.62 -13.68 9.29
CA ALA A 50 -8.28 -14.54 8.32
C ALA A 50 -7.31 -14.93 7.21
N GLN A 51 -7.54 -16.09 6.60
CA GLN A 51 -6.85 -16.56 5.41
C GLN A 51 -7.85 -17.21 4.46
N GLU A 52 -7.70 -16.96 3.16
CA GLU A 52 -8.52 -17.54 2.11
C GLU A 52 -7.61 -18.11 1.02
N THR A 53 -7.82 -19.37 0.64
CA THR A 53 -7.04 -20.02 -0.43
C THR A 53 -7.71 -19.81 -1.78
N THR A 54 -6.92 -19.67 -2.83
CA THR A 54 -7.42 -19.55 -4.21
C THR A 54 -6.62 -20.45 -5.16
N ASP A 55 -7.30 -21.06 -6.11
CA ASP A 55 -6.68 -22.00 -7.06
C ASP A 55 -6.09 -21.29 -8.28
N GLU A 56 -6.53 -20.06 -8.57
CA GLU A 56 -6.02 -19.25 -9.68
C GLU A 56 -5.70 -17.81 -9.27
N LYS A 57 -4.67 -17.25 -9.92
CA LYS A 57 -4.23 -15.87 -9.72
C LYS A 57 -5.35 -14.86 -10.03
N SER A 58 -6.13 -15.14 -11.07
CA SER A 58 -7.25 -14.30 -11.51
C SER A 58 -8.37 -14.18 -10.47
N PHE A 59 -8.41 -15.08 -9.48
CA PHE A 59 -9.42 -15.08 -8.43
C PHE A 59 -8.95 -14.45 -7.11
N GLU A 60 -7.72 -13.91 -7.05
CA GLU A 60 -7.21 -13.25 -5.84
C GLU A 60 -8.09 -12.06 -5.41
N ILE A 61 -8.65 -11.29 -6.36
CA ILE A 61 -9.59 -10.20 -6.05
C ILE A 61 -10.83 -10.74 -5.34
N ASN A 62 -11.42 -11.84 -5.85
CA ASN A 62 -12.59 -12.46 -5.22
C ASN A 62 -12.25 -13.02 -3.83
N ALA A 63 -11.06 -13.58 -3.65
CA ALA A 63 -10.58 -14.05 -2.35
C ALA A 63 -10.43 -12.90 -1.36
N ILE A 64 -9.90 -11.75 -1.79
CA ILE A 64 -9.82 -10.53 -0.96
C ILE A 64 -11.23 -10.07 -0.55
N LEU A 65 -12.17 -9.96 -1.48
CA LEU A 65 -13.54 -9.53 -1.18
C LEU A 65 -14.23 -10.46 -0.17
N LYS A 66 -14.11 -11.78 -0.36
CA LYS A 66 -14.62 -12.78 0.60
C LYS A 66 -13.97 -12.64 1.98
N LEU A 67 -12.65 -12.52 2.01
CA LEU A 67 -11.89 -12.38 3.23
C LEU A 67 -12.28 -11.11 3.99
N LEU A 68 -12.44 -9.97 3.30
CA LEU A 68 -12.87 -8.71 3.90
C LEU A 68 -14.29 -8.77 4.46
N ALA A 69 -15.18 -9.59 3.89
CA ALA A 69 -16.55 -9.74 4.36
C ALA A 69 -16.65 -10.44 5.73
N LEU A 70 -15.59 -11.14 6.14
CA LEU A 70 -15.52 -11.83 7.43
C LEU A 70 -15.00 -10.92 8.56
N LEU A 71 -14.45 -9.75 8.23
CA LEU A 71 -13.75 -8.87 9.17
C LEU A 71 -14.61 -7.70 9.62
N LYS A 72 -14.47 -7.29 10.89
CA LYS A 72 -15.04 -6.02 11.37
C LYS A 72 -14.05 -4.89 11.07
N LEU A 73 -14.29 -4.12 10.01
CA LEU A 73 -13.37 -3.09 9.53
C LEU A 73 -13.61 -1.69 10.12
N LYS A 74 -14.69 -1.48 10.89
CA LYS A 74 -15.02 -0.16 11.43
C LYS A 74 -13.87 0.45 12.23
N GLY A 75 -13.38 1.61 11.75
CA GLY A 75 -12.28 2.36 12.36
C GLY A 75 -10.91 1.69 12.19
N CYS A 76 -10.77 0.75 11.26
CA CYS A 76 -9.49 0.15 10.87
C CYS A 76 -9.04 0.75 9.52
N ILE A 77 -7.73 0.75 9.29
CA ILE A 77 -7.13 1.07 7.99
C ILE A 77 -6.71 -0.24 7.33
N VAL A 78 -7.25 -0.54 6.15
CA VAL A 78 -6.85 -1.71 5.37
C VAL A 78 -5.77 -1.30 4.37
N THR A 79 -4.62 -1.98 4.42
CA THR A 79 -3.54 -1.77 3.45
C THR A 79 -3.49 -2.91 2.45
N LEU A 80 -3.40 -2.59 1.16
CA LEU A 80 -3.27 -3.56 0.08
C LEU A 80 -2.18 -3.15 -0.90
N ASP A 81 -1.58 -4.15 -1.53
CA ASP A 81 -0.63 -3.93 -2.61
C ASP A 81 -1.30 -3.41 -3.89
N ALA A 82 -0.51 -3.26 -4.94
CA ALA A 82 -1.02 -2.79 -6.22
C ALA A 82 -2.06 -3.71 -6.84
N MET A 83 -1.90 -5.03 -6.72
CA MET A 83 -2.88 -5.97 -7.26
C MET A 83 -4.25 -5.84 -6.59
N GLY A 84 -4.26 -5.56 -5.28
CA GLY A 84 -5.47 -5.27 -4.50
C GLY A 84 -6.09 -3.89 -4.73
N CYS A 85 -5.43 -2.99 -5.46
CA CYS A 85 -5.94 -1.65 -5.76
C CYS A 85 -7.09 -1.70 -6.78
N GLN A 86 -8.29 -1.96 -6.28
CA GLN A 86 -9.52 -2.14 -7.06
C GLN A 86 -10.68 -1.36 -6.44
N ARG A 87 -11.51 -0.75 -7.29
CA ARG A 87 -12.67 0.04 -6.84
C ARG A 87 -13.65 -0.77 -5.98
N ALA A 88 -13.96 -2.01 -6.37
CA ALA A 88 -14.83 -2.89 -5.59
C ALA A 88 -14.30 -3.18 -4.18
N ILE A 89 -12.97 -3.25 -4.01
CA ILE A 89 -12.34 -3.44 -2.70
C ILE A 89 -12.48 -2.17 -1.86
N ALA A 90 -12.22 -0.98 -2.44
CA ALA A 90 -12.44 0.31 -1.78
C ALA A 90 -13.90 0.45 -1.30
N GLU A 91 -14.86 0.17 -2.19
CA GLU A 91 -16.29 0.20 -1.91
C GLU A 91 -16.65 -0.70 -0.73
N GLN A 92 -16.17 -1.93 -0.71
CA GLN A 92 -16.45 -2.86 0.38
C GLN A 92 -15.83 -2.40 1.71
N ILE A 93 -14.61 -1.87 1.70
CA ILE A 93 -13.95 -1.36 2.91
C ILE A 93 -14.74 -0.18 3.49
N ARG A 94 -15.12 0.79 2.64
CA ARG A 94 -15.92 1.95 3.05
C ARG A 94 -17.32 1.56 3.50
N PHE A 95 -17.97 0.61 2.83
CA PHE A 95 -19.26 0.06 3.24
C PHE A 95 -19.21 -0.51 4.66
N GLN A 96 -18.10 -1.14 5.03
CA GLN A 96 -17.84 -1.66 6.37
C GLN A 96 -17.28 -0.61 7.36
N GLN A 97 -17.30 0.68 6.99
CA GLN A 97 -16.82 1.83 7.79
C GLN A 97 -15.31 1.78 8.13
N GLY A 98 -14.51 1.10 7.31
CA GLY A 98 -13.05 1.16 7.37
C GLY A 98 -12.48 2.20 6.41
N ASP A 99 -11.23 2.58 6.62
CA ASP A 99 -10.41 3.38 5.71
C ASP A 99 -9.41 2.48 4.96
N TYR A 100 -8.79 2.98 3.89
CA TYR A 100 -7.83 2.19 3.12
C TYR A 100 -6.62 2.99 2.66
N ALA A 101 -5.52 2.28 2.42
CA ALA A 101 -4.38 2.76 1.65
C ALA A 101 -3.93 1.65 0.69
N MET A 102 -4.01 1.90 -0.61
CA MET A 102 -3.75 0.90 -1.65
C MET A 102 -2.62 1.35 -2.56
N GLY A 103 -1.71 0.43 -2.89
CA GLY A 103 -0.65 0.75 -3.84
C GLY A 103 -1.21 1.04 -5.24
N LEU A 104 -0.81 2.13 -5.88
CA LEU A 104 -1.21 2.42 -7.25
C LEU A 104 -0.06 2.08 -8.21
N LYS A 105 -0.33 1.27 -9.24
CA LYS A 105 0.60 0.94 -10.33
C LYS A 105 -0.17 0.80 -11.65
N GLY A 106 0.49 0.30 -12.69
CA GLY A 106 -0.09 0.13 -14.03
C GLY A 106 -1.34 -0.77 -14.16
N ASN A 107 -1.81 -1.43 -13.10
CA ASN A 107 -3.10 -2.13 -13.11
C ASN A 107 -4.31 -1.18 -13.07
N GLN A 108 -4.10 0.10 -12.82
CA GLN A 108 -5.08 1.18 -12.95
C GLN A 108 -4.48 2.29 -13.84
N SER A 109 -4.12 1.95 -15.09
CA SER A 109 -3.25 2.76 -15.95
C SER A 109 -3.64 4.24 -16.03
N HIS A 110 -4.91 4.54 -16.28
CA HIS A 110 -5.38 5.93 -16.43
C HIS A 110 -5.25 6.75 -15.14
N LEU A 111 -5.60 6.16 -13.99
CA LEU A 111 -5.43 6.82 -12.69
C LEU A 111 -3.94 6.96 -12.34
N HIS A 112 -3.15 5.92 -12.62
CA HIS A 112 -1.72 5.92 -12.37
C HIS A 112 -1.01 7.01 -13.17
N GLU A 113 -1.29 7.12 -14.48
CA GLU A 113 -0.76 8.18 -15.34
C GLU A 113 -1.14 9.57 -14.83
N ALA A 114 -2.40 9.79 -14.46
CA ALA A 114 -2.82 11.08 -13.92
C ALA A 114 -2.14 11.45 -12.59
N VAL A 115 -1.96 10.47 -11.69
CA VAL A 115 -1.24 10.69 -10.43
C VAL A 115 0.25 10.95 -10.67
N ASP A 116 0.86 10.23 -11.62
CA ASP A 116 2.26 10.40 -12.00
C ASP A 116 2.52 11.78 -12.62
N ASP A 117 1.63 12.21 -13.53
CA ASP A 117 1.68 13.53 -14.16
C ASP A 117 1.51 14.66 -13.14
N ASP A 118 0.59 14.50 -12.18
CA ASP A 118 0.34 15.46 -11.10
C ASP A 118 1.56 15.65 -10.21
N PHE A 119 2.14 14.56 -9.69
CA PHE A 119 3.33 14.63 -8.86
C PHE A 119 4.56 15.11 -9.63
N THR A 120 4.74 14.68 -10.88
CA THR A 120 5.83 15.15 -11.75
C THR A 120 5.77 16.66 -11.96
N THR A 121 4.58 17.18 -12.29
CA THR A 121 4.36 18.62 -12.47
C THR A 121 4.59 19.37 -11.16
N THR A 122 4.05 18.85 -10.06
CA THR A 122 4.16 19.48 -8.74
C THR A 122 5.62 19.52 -8.25
N GLN A 123 6.39 18.44 -8.47
CA GLN A 123 7.83 18.39 -8.20
C GLN A 123 8.62 19.42 -9.03
N GLN A 124 8.37 19.51 -10.34
CA GLN A 124 9.05 20.48 -11.21
C GLN A 124 8.79 21.93 -10.78
N GLN A 125 7.63 22.19 -10.19
CA GLN A 125 7.26 23.50 -9.64
C GLN A 125 7.72 23.69 -8.17
N GLY A 126 8.33 22.68 -7.56
CA GLY A 126 8.80 22.70 -6.18
C GLY A 126 7.67 22.74 -5.15
N PHE A 127 6.54 22.08 -5.42
CA PHE A 127 5.35 22.01 -4.56
C PHE A 127 4.78 23.37 -4.12
N LYS A 128 5.00 24.44 -4.89
CA LYS A 128 4.56 25.80 -4.52
C LYS A 128 3.06 26.03 -4.61
N ALA A 129 2.37 25.28 -5.47
CA ALA A 129 0.97 25.51 -5.83
C ALA A 129 -0.02 24.55 -5.15
N VAL A 130 0.46 23.48 -4.54
CA VAL A 130 -0.37 22.39 -4.01
C VAL A 130 -0.05 22.21 -2.52
N PRO A 131 -1.05 22.25 -1.61
CA PRO A 131 -0.85 21.89 -0.22
C PRO A 131 -0.43 20.42 -0.11
N TYR A 132 0.67 20.15 0.58
CA TYR A 132 1.17 18.79 0.74
C TYR A 132 1.74 18.55 2.14
N SER A 133 1.75 17.29 2.54
CA SER A 133 2.52 16.79 3.67
C SER A 133 3.76 16.06 3.17
N TYR A 134 4.86 16.17 3.90
CA TYR A 134 6.13 15.50 3.62
C TYR A 134 6.58 14.67 4.83
N ALA A 135 7.10 13.48 4.58
CA ALA A 135 7.79 12.69 5.57
C ALA A 135 9.01 12.00 4.95
N GLU A 136 10.06 11.86 5.73
CA GLU A 136 11.30 11.18 5.33
C GLU A 136 11.63 10.11 6.37
N ALA A 137 12.04 8.94 5.89
CA ALA A 137 12.52 7.85 6.72
C ALA A 137 13.87 7.37 6.19
N ILE A 138 14.87 7.37 7.06
CA ILE A 138 16.19 6.85 6.77
C ILE A 138 16.33 5.50 7.48
N ASP A 139 16.64 4.46 6.72
CA ASP A 139 16.82 3.11 7.20
C ASP A 139 18.22 2.62 6.84
N GLN A 140 18.95 2.10 7.81
CA GLN A 140 20.28 1.54 7.60
C GLN A 140 20.28 0.10 8.08
N ASP A 141 20.24 -0.83 7.12
CA ASP A 141 20.23 -2.26 7.41
C ASP A 141 21.20 -3.02 6.49
N HIS A 142 21.88 -4.02 7.04
CA HIS A 142 22.86 -4.86 6.34
C HIS A 142 23.89 -4.08 5.48
N GLY A 143 24.29 -2.88 5.91
CA GLY A 143 25.25 -2.02 5.19
C GLY A 143 24.64 -1.21 4.04
N ARG A 144 23.31 -1.21 3.89
CA ARG A 144 22.59 -0.46 2.87
C ARG A 144 21.83 0.69 3.54
N LEU A 145 22.05 1.90 3.06
CA LEU A 145 21.28 3.09 3.45
C LEU A 145 20.12 3.27 2.46
N GLU A 146 18.89 3.18 2.95
CA GLU A 146 17.67 3.54 2.22
C GLU A 146 17.16 4.87 2.74
N ILE A 147 16.90 5.81 1.84
CA ILE A 147 16.13 7.01 2.16
C ILE A 147 14.78 6.88 1.47
N ARG A 148 13.70 6.97 2.25
CA ARG A 148 12.32 6.89 1.77
C ARG A 148 11.64 8.23 2.01
N CYS A 149 11.26 8.89 0.93
CA CYS A 149 10.60 10.18 0.96
C CYS A 149 9.13 10.00 0.57
N TYR A 150 8.22 10.65 1.29
CA TYR A 150 6.78 10.51 1.13
C TYR A 150 6.14 11.87 0.96
N TRP A 151 5.31 12.01 -0.06
CA TRP A 151 4.49 13.20 -0.30
C TRP A 151 3.03 12.79 -0.33
N ILE A 152 2.17 13.58 0.31
CA ILE A 152 0.73 13.34 0.34
C ILE A 152 0.03 14.66 0.03
N THR A 153 -0.93 14.64 -0.88
CA THR A 153 -1.84 15.77 -1.15
C THR A 153 -3.29 15.31 -1.08
N GLU A 154 -4.13 16.18 -0.53
CA GLU A 154 -5.60 16.04 -0.56
C GLU A 154 -6.23 16.83 -1.72
N ASP A 155 -5.42 17.54 -2.51
CA ASP A 155 -5.85 18.13 -3.77
C ASP A 155 -5.98 17.02 -4.81
N LEU A 156 -7.22 16.68 -5.15
CA LEU A 156 -7.58 15.67 -6.14
C LEU A 156 -8.14 16.29 -7.43
N SER A 157 -8.06 17.62 -7.57
CA SER A 157 -8.74 18.37 -8.65
C SER A 157 -8.25 18.01 -10.05
N THR A 158 -7.04 17.49 -10.15
CA THR A 158 -6.38 17.07 -11.40
C THR A 158 -6.67 15.61 -11.77
N LEU A 159 -7.23 14.82 -10.85
CA LEU A 159 -7.42 13.39 -11.07
C LEU A 159 -8.71 13.08 -11.83
N PRO A 160 -8.63 12.29 -12.91
CA PRO A 160 -9.82 11.78 -13.57
C PRO A 160 -10.55 10.81 -12.65
N ASP A 161 -11.88 10.88 -12.66
CA ASP A 161 -12.75 9.89 -12.00
C ASP A 161 -12.44 9.66 -10.51
N ALA A 162 -11.85 10.63 -9.80
CA ALA A 162 -11.59 10.52 -8.36
C ALA A 162 -12.84 10.14 -7.56
N ALA A 163 -14.00 10.67 -7.98
CA ALA A 163 -15.31 10.37 -7.38
C ALA A 163 -15.76 8.89 -7.54
N THR A 164 -15.16 8.13 -8.46
CA THR A 164 -15.47 6.70 -8.64
C THR A 164 -14.79 5.82 -7.60
N TRP A 165 -13.85 6.37 -6.82
CA TRP A 165 -13.22 5.69 -5.70
C TRP A 165 -13.93 6.09 -4.41
N ALA A 166 -14.66 5.14 -3.83
CA ALA A 166 -15.45 5.38 -2.64
C ALA A 166 -14.58 5.95 -1.51
N GLY A 167 -14.84 7.19 -1.10
CA GLY A 167 -14.15 7.82 0.03
C GLY A 167 -12.66 8.12 -0.19
N LEU A 168 -12.19 8.20 -1.44
CA LEU A 168 -10.84 8.68 -1.74
C LEU A 168 -10.66 10.11 -1.19
N ARG A 169 -9.57 10.32 -0.43
CA ARG A 169 -9.27 11.61 0.23
C ARG A 169 -7.94 12.21 -0.19
N SER A 170 -6.98 11.38 -0.57
CA SER A 170 -5.63 11.81 -0.84
C SER A 170 -4.97 10.87 -1.84
N ILE A 171 -3.97 11.40 -2.55
CA ILE A 171 -2.97 10.62 -3.26
C ILE A 171 -1.61 10.82 -2.61
N SER A 172 -0.74 9.83 -2.77
CA SER A 172 0.59 9.85 -2.18
C SER A 172 1.63 9.28 -3.13
N MET A 173 2.81 9.87 -3.09
CA MET A 173 4.00 9.39 -3.78
C MET A 173 5.04 8.96 -2.75
N ALA A 174 5.74 7.86 -3.05
CA ALA A 174 6.85 7.38 -2.25
C ALA A 174 8.07 7.17 -3.15
N GLU A 175 9.15 7.89 -2.87
CA GLU A 175 10.43 7.75 -3.55
C GLU A 175 11.42 6.99 -2.66
N ARG A 176 12.34 6.27 -3.30
CA ARG A 176 13.37 5.48 -2.62
C ARG A 176 14.72 5.79 -3.23
N GLU A 177 15.63 6.26 -2.39
CA GLU A 177 17.00 6.53 -2.78
C GLU A 177 17.97 5.57 -2.08
N TRP A 178 19.01 5.18 -2.81
CA TRP A 178 20.11 4.36 -2.32
C TRP A 178 21.41 5.15 -2.53
N PRO A 179 21.78 6.04 -1.60
CA PRO A 179 23.00 6.82 -1.73
C PRO A 179 24.19 5.88 -1.88
N ARG A 180 25.00 6.07 -2.92
CA ARG A 180 26.29 5.39 -3.01
C ARG A 180 27.21 5.95 -1.92
N HIS A 181 28.09 5.11 -1.38
CA HIS A 181 29.01 5.45 -0.29
C HIS A 181 29.77 6.78 -0.52
N ASP A 182 30.10 7.08 -1.77
CA ASP A 182 30.87 8.28 -2.17
C ASP A 182 30.12 9.61 -2.02
N ALA A 183 28.79 9.59 -1.84
CA ALA A 183 27.96 10.80 -1.70
C ALA A 183 27.84 11.31 -0.25
N LEU A 184 28.33 10.55 0.73
CA LEU A 184 28.26 10.91 2.16
C LEU A 184 29.45 11.76 2.64
N HIS A 185 30.46 11.96 1.77
CA HIS A 185 31.56 12.90 1.99
C HIS A 185 31.71 13.78 0.75
N PRO A 186 31.08 14.96 0.68
CA PRO A 186 31.54 15.97 -0.27
C PRO A 186 33.00 16.27 0.09
N THR A 187 33.93 15.90 -0.78
CA THR A 187 35.33 16.34 -0.69
C THR A 187 35.28 17.85 -0.46
N PRO A 188 35.82 18.40 0.63
CA PRO A 188 35.84 19.84 0.80
C PRO A 188 36.67 20.38 -0.37
N LEU A 189 36.02 21.11 -1.28
CA LEU A 189 36.71 21.94 -2.26
C LEU A 189 37.36 23.07 -1.49
N TYR A 190 38.53 22.78 -0.91
CA TYR A 190 39.46 23.78 -0.45
C TYR A 190 40.01 24.46 -1.72
N GLN A 191 39.50 25.65 -2.02
CA GLN A 191 40.18 26.58 -2.94
C GLN A 191 40.80 27.69 -2.08
N PRO A 192 42.14 27.76 -1.98
CA PRO A 192 42.79 28.89 -1.35
C PRO A 192 42.71 30.12 -2.26
N VAL A 193 42.25 31.23 -1.70
CA VAL A 193 42.82 32.56 -1.96
C VAL A 193 42.96 33.28 -0.64
#